data_AF-A0A0R2P204-F1
#
_entry.id   AF-A0A0R2P204-F1
#
_cell.length_a   1.000
_cell.length_b   1.000
_cell.length_c   1.000
_cell.angle_alpha   90.00
_cell.angle_beta   90.00
_cell.angle_gamma   90.00
#
_symmetry.space_group_name_H-M   'P 1'
#
loop_
_entity.id
_entity.type
_entity.pdbx_description
1 polymer ?
#
loop_
_entity_poly.entity_id
_entity_poly.type
_entity_poly.pdbx_seq_one_letter_code
_entity_poly.pdbx_strand_id
1 'polypeptide(L)'
;MTDSVKVTTDIDSLRSEIRDKSVRVIDVRREGDYKQDHIPNSVNLPLATLLSDDSPERVLKLVNSLGIDDETPVVVYDDTFGALASRVAWTLEWIGHSDVTLLETTYGNWKSLGLETDSLTPEISNKEHSLNLQSNILATSDYLESAKLRDDVILIDNRERLNYLEQHIPGAVSLPYRTLASNDGILRSKEDMKRLFDNRGIDGDSEIITYCGS
;
A
#
# COMPACT_ATOMS: atom_id res chain seq x y z
N MET A 1 -11.98 22.30 0.62
CA MET A 1 -12.46 21.18 1.45
C MET A 1 -11.88 19.94 0.79
N THR A 2 -10.76 19.44 1.29
CA THR A 2 -10.26 18.13 0.86
C THR A 2 -11.13 17.11 1.56
N ASP A 3 -11.99 16.43 0.81
CA ASP A 3 -12.65 15.23 1.33
C ASP A 3 -11.56 14.33 1.93
N SER A 4 -11.78 13.88 3.16
CA SER A 4 -10.80 13.03 3.84
C SER A 4 -10.70 11.73 3.06
N VAL A 5 -9.61 11.56 2.31
CA VAL A 5 -9.30 10.29 1.64
C VAL A 5 -9.24 9.21 2.71
N LYS A 6 -10.10 8.20 2.61
CA LYS A 6 -10.08 7.02 3.48
C LYS A 6 -8.84 6.22 3.09
N VAL A 7 -7.81 6.21 3.93
CA VAL A 7 -6.54 5.50 3.65
C VAL A 7 -6.58 4.07 4.18
N THR A 8 -7.32 3.85 5.27
CA THR A 8 -7.43 2.54 5.94
C THR A 8 -8.88 2.10 6.09
N THR A 9 -9.07 0.79 6.08
CA THR A 9 -10.34 0.13 6.42
C THR A 9 -10.15 -0.66 7.71
N ASP A 10 -11.05 -0.45 8.68
CA ASP A 10 -11.03 -1.15 9.95
C ASP A 10 -11.59 -2.58 9.84
N ILE A 11 -11.32 -3.39 10.86
CA ILE A 11 -11.70 -4.81 10.89
C ILE A 11 -13.21 -5.01 10.71
N ASP A 12 -14.03 -4.21 11.39
CA ASP A 12 -15.48 -4.40 11.38
C ASP A 12 -16.11 -3.97 10.05
N SER A 13 -15.60 -2.88 9.47
CA SER A 13 -15.92 -2.42 8.12
C SER A 13 -15.60 -3.50 7.09
N LEU A 14 -14.37 -4.04 7.09
CA LEU A 14 -13.96 -5.10 6.16
C LEU A 14 -14.86 -6.34 6.29
N ARG A 15 -15.15 -6.78 7.52
CA ARG A 15 -16.04 -7.93 7.76
C ARG A 15 -17.46 -7.68 7.23
N SER A 16 -17.96 -6.46 7.35
CA SER A 16 -19.26 -6.08 6.78
C SER A 16 -19.22 -6.13 5.26
N GLU A 17 -18.20 -5.52 4.65
CA GLU A 17 -18.04 -5.45 3.20
C GLU A 17 -17.84 -6.84 2.57
N ILE A 18 -17.12 -7.76 3.25
CA ILE A 18 -16.99 -9.17 2.83
C ILE A 18 -18.36 -9.86 2.82
N ARG A 19 -19.14 -9.70 3.89
CA ARG A 19 -20.48 -10.31 3.99
C ARG A 19 -21.42 -9.79 2.91
N ASP A 20 -21.32 -8.50 2.61
CA ASP A 20 -22.17 -7.82 1.64
C ASP A 20 -21.64 -8.00 0.19
N LYS A 21 -20.48 -8.66 0.02
CA LYS A 21 -19.78 -8.89 -1.25
C LYS A 21 -19.51 -7.61 -2.03
N SER A 22 -19.25 -6.53 -1.30
CA SER A 22 -19.07 -5.18 -1.85
C SER A 22 -17.62 -4.76 -1.98
N VAL A 23 -16.66 -5.65 -1.68
CA VAL A 23 -15.23 -5.34 -1.70
C VAL A 23 -14.42 -6.47 -2.31
N ARG A 24 -13.33 -6.07 -2.98
CA ARG A 24 -12.24 -6.96 -3.36
C ARG A 24 -11.15 -6.93 -2.28
N VAL A 25 -10.92 -8.06 -1.63
CA VAL A 25 -9.82 -8.18 -0.66
C VAL A 25 -8.59 -8.77 -1.34
N ILE A 26 -7.44 -8.11 -1.23
CA ILE A 26 -6.17 -8.55 -1.82
C ILE A 26 -5.18 -8.92 -0.71
N ASP A 27 -4.72 -10.16 -0.72
CA ASP A 27 -3.63 -10.66 0.12
C ASP A 27 -2.30 -10.57 -0.63
N VAL A 28 -1.37 -9.75 -0.13
CA VAL A 28 -0.06 -9.52 -0.76
C VAL A 28 1.02 -10.50 -0.26
N ARG A 29 0.70 -11.37 0.70
CA ARG A 29 1.63 -12.39 1.22
C ARG A 29 2.00 -13.40 0.15
N ARG A 30 3.02 -14.21 0.45
CA ARG A 30 3.47 -15.27 -0.45
C ARG A 30 2.35 -16.27 -0.68
N GLU A 31 2.27 -16.81 -1.90
CA GLU A 31 1.25 -17.78 -2.29
C GLU A 31 1.16 -18.99 -1.34
N GLY A 32 2.31 -19.46 -0.83
CA GLY A 32 2.36 -20.55 0.15
C GLY A 32 1.73 -20.21 1.50
N ASP A 33 1.82 -18.95 1.94
CA ASP A 33 1.20 -18.50 3.19
C ASP A 33 -0.31 -18.33 3.00
N TYR A 34 -0.71 -17.69 1.89
CA TYR A 34 -2.11 -17.54 1.50
C TYR A 34 -2.84 -18.89 1.38
N LYS A 35 -2.23 -19.90 0.75
CA LYS A 35 -2.85 -21.23 0.59
C LYS A 35 -3.09 -21.97 1.91
N GLN A 36 -2.35 -21.64 2.97
CA GLN A 36 -2.57 -22.23 4.29
C GLN A 36 -3.81 -21.63 4.94
N ASP A 37 -3.85 -20.31 5.00
CA ASP A 37 -4.98 -19.54 5.47
C ASP A 37 -4.91 -18.09 4.97
N HIS A 38 -6.07 -17.45 4.83
CA HIS A 38 -6.22 -16.06 4.41
C HIS A 38 -7.54 -15.47 4.93
N ILE A 39 -7.70 -14.16 4.82
CA ILE A 39 -8.98 -13.49 5.11
C ILE A 39 -10.03 -13.99 4.11
N PRO A 40 -11.26 -14.34 4.53
CA PRO A 40 -12.28 -14.88 3.64
C PRO A 40 -12.52 -14.03 2.40
N ASN A 41 -12.77 -14.69 1.27
CA ASN A 41 -13.02 -14.05 -0.04
C ASN A 41 -11.86 -13.19 -0.58
N SER A 42 -10.65 -13.27 0.01
CA SER A 42 -9.48 -12.61 -0.54
C SER A 42 -8.89 -13.34 -1.74
N VAL A 43 -8.24 -12.59 -2.62
CA VAL A 43 -7.42 -13.11 -3.71
C VAL A 43 -5.96 -12.83 -3.43
N ASN A 44 -5.07 -13.71 -3.90
CA ASN A 44 -3.64 -13.52 -3.70
C ASN A 44 -3.00 -12.72 -4.84
N LEU A 45 -2.28 -11.66 -4.48
CA LEU A 45 -1.38 -10.94 -5.37
C LEU A 45 -0.03 -10.76 -4.67
N PRO A 46 0.87 -11.77 -4.72
CA PRO A 46 2.20 -11.62 -4.16
C PRO A 46 2.92 -10.43 -4.77
N LEU A 47 3.59 -9.62 -3.95
CA LEU A 47 4.30 -8.44 -4.46
C LEU A 47 5.32 -8.80 -5.57
N ALA A 48 5.98 -9.95 -5.47
CA ALA A 48 6.91 -10.42 -6.49
C ALA A 48 6.24 -10.65 -7.87
N THR A 49 4.96 -11.04 -7.89
CA THR A 49 4.19 -11.18 -9.13
C THR A 49 3.95 -9.81 -9.77
N LEU A 50 3.60 -8.80 -8.97
CA LEU A 50 3.43 -7.43 -9.43
C LEU A 50 4.75 -6.85 -9.97
N LEU A 51 5.83 -7.01 -9.23
CA LEU A 51 7.15 -6.46 -9.58
C LEU A 51 7.86 -7.22 -10.71
N SER A 52 7.37 -8.39 -11.13
CA SER A 52 7.96 -9.13 -12.25
C SER A 52 7.84 -8.39 -13.59
N ASP A 53 6.78 -7.59 -13.72
CA ASP A 53 6.50 -6.69 -14.84
C ASP A 53 5.41 -5.72 -14.35
N ASP A 54 5.82 -4.53 -13.92
CA ASP A 54 4.93 -3.48 -13.44
C ASP A 54 4.57 -2.46 -14.53
N SER A 55 4.67 -2.85 -15.81
CA SER A 55 4.15 -2.05 -16.92
C SER A 55 2.65 -1.80 -16.75
N PRO A 56 2.14 -0.62 -17.15
CA PRO A 56 0.72 -0.29 -17.04
C PRO A 56 -0.20 -1.37 -17.61
N GLU A 57 0.14 -1.92 -18.76
CA GLU A 57 -0.66 -2.93 -19.46
C GLU A 57 -0.68 -4.27 -18.72
N ARG A 58 0.43 -4.63 -18.06
CA ARG A 58 0.50 -5.85 -17.27
C ARG A 58 -0.26 -5.70 -15.96
N VAL A 59 -0.10 -4.57 -15.28
CA VAL A 59 -0.85 -4.23 -14.07
C VAL A 59 -2.35 -4.23 -14.38
N LEU A 60 -2.78 -3.59 -15.46
CA LEU A 60 -4.19 -3.56 -15.87
C LEU A 60 -4.76 -4.98 -16.07
N LYS A 61 -4.03 -5.85 -16.79
CA LYS A 61 -4.44 -7.25 -16.98
C LYS A 61 -4.57 -8.01 -15.67
N LEU A 62 -3.65 -7.77 -14.73
CA LEU A 62 -3.69 -8.38 -13.42
C LEU A 62 -4.92 -7.90 -12.63
N VAL A 63 -5.15 -6.58 -12.57
CA VAL A 63 -6.32 -5.96 -11.94
C VAL A 63 -7.63 -6.52 -12.51
N ASN A 64 -7.76 -6.57 -13.84
CA ASN A 64 -8.89 -7.17 -14.53
C ASN A 64 -9.09 -8.64 -14.12
N SER A 65 -8.00 -9.42 -14.00
CA SER A 65 -8.04 -10.83 -13.59
C SER A 65 -8.44 -11.07 -12.14
N LEU A 66 -8.24 -10.05 -11.29
CA LEU A 66 -8.71 -10.03 -9.91
C LEU A 66 -10.16 -9.54 -9.80
N GLY A 67 -10.85 -9.34 -10.94
CA GLY A 67 -12.26 -8.95 -10.99
C GLY A 67 -12.51 -7.55 -10.46
N ILE A 68 -11.57 -6.63 -10.71
CA ILE A 68 -11.62 -5.22 -10.33
C ILE A 68 -11.95 -4.41 -11.59
N ASP A 69 -13.06 -3.68 -11.55
CA ASP A 69 -13.41 -2.60 -12.50
C ASP A 69 -13.23 -1.23 -11.82
N ASP A 70 -13.55 -0.16 -12.55
CA ASP A 70 -13.43 1.23 -12.07
C ASP A 70 -14.23 1.52 -10.78
N GLU A 71 -15.26 0.72 -10.48
CA GLU A 71 -16.17 0.92 -9.34
C GLU A 71 -15.96 -0.07 -8.18
N THR A 72 -15.05 -1.05 -8.34
CA THR A 72 -14.85 -2.10 -7.35
C THR A 72 -14.01 -1.58 -6.18
N PRO A 73 -14.54 -1.47 -4.95
CA PRO A 73 -13.72 -1.07 -3.81
C PRO A 73 -12.69 -2.14 -3.50
N VAL A 74 -11.46 -1.74 -3.17
CA VAL A 74 -10.34 -2.65 -2.87
C VAL A 74 -9.81 -2.43 -1.45
N VAL A 75 -9.65 -3.52 -0.72
CA VAL A 75 -8.92 -3.54 0.56
C VAL A 75 -7.71 -4.45 0.41
N VAL A 76 -6.51 -3.90 0.63
CA VAL A 76 -5.24 -4.62 0.51
C VAL A 76 -4.66 -4.87 1.90
N TYR A 77 -4.16 -6.08 2.14
CA TYR A 77 -3.48 -6.42 3.39
C TYR A 77 -2.21 -7.22 3.17
N ASP A 78 -1.34 -7.21 4.19
CA ASP A 78 -0.13 -8.01 4.24
C ASP A 78 0.16 -8.46 5.68
N ASP A 79 1.36 -9.01 5.89
CA ASP A 79 1.90 -9.27 7.24
C ASP A 79 3.27 -8.60 7.44
N THR A 80 3.44 -7.40 6.88
CA THR A 80 4.67 -6.61 6.92
C THR A 80 4.36 -5.16 7.26
N PHE A 81 3.47 -4.96 8.22
CA PHE A 81 3.07 -3.65 8.73
C PHE A 81 2.55 -2.71 7.62
N GLY A 82 1.88 -3.27 6.61
CA GLY A 82 1.30 -2.53 5.49
C GLY A 82 2.30 -2.14 4.40
N ALA A 83 3.59 -2.46 4.52
CA ALA A 83 4.60 -2.03 3.55
C ALA A 83 4.39 -2.62 2.14
N LEU A 84 4.05 -3.91 2.03
CA LEU A 84 3.80 -4.57 0.75
C LEU A 84 2.42 -4.19 0.21
N ALA A 85 1.43 -4.14 1.11
CA ALA A 85 0.08 -3.70 0.80
C ALA A 85 0.07 -2.27 0.23
N SER A 86 0.86 -1.36 0.80
CA SER A 86 1.00 0.02 0.33
C SER A 86 1.57 0.10 -1.08
N ARG A 87 2.54 -0.75 -1.46
CA ARG A 87 3.07 -0.79 -2.84
C ARG A 87 2.00 -1.23 -3.83
N VAL A 88 1.19 -2.24 -3.48
CA VAL A 88 0.06 -2.67 -4.33
C VAL A 88 -0.99 -1.56 -4.43
N ALA A 89 -1.37 -0.93 -3.31
CA ALA A 89 -2.33 0.16 -3.29
C ALA A 89 -1.88 1.37 -4.13
N TRP A 90 -0.64 1.82 -3.95
CA TRP A 90 -0.03 2.87 -4.78
C TRP A 90 -0.04 2.51 -6.26
N THR A 91 0.13 1.23 -6.61
CA THR A 91 0.13 0.77 -8.00
C THR A 91 -1.28 0.80 -8.61
N LEU A 92 -2.30 0.52 -7.81
CA LEU A 92 -3.71 0.70 -8.18
C LEU A 92 -4.02 2.18 -8.39
N GLU A 93 -3.63 3.06 -7.46
CA GLU A 93 -3.77 4.51 -7.63
C GLU A 93 -3.05 5.01 -8.88
N TRP A 94 -1.83 4.51 -9.14
CA TRP A 94 -1.03 4.89 -10.30
C TRP A 94 -1.69 4.56 -11.63
N ILE A 95 -2.42 3.44 -11.74
CA ILE A 95 -3.19 3.12 -12.95
C ILE A 95 -4.57 3.82 -13.01
N GLY A 96 -4.93 4.59 -11.98
CA GLY A 96 -6.16 5.37 -11.90
C GLY A 96 -7.26 4.77 -11.01
N HIS A 97 -6.98 3.69 -10.28
CA HIS A 97 -7.93 3.08 -9.35
C HIS A 97 -7.81 3.69 -7.96
N SER A 98 -8.72 4.62 -7.63
CA SER A 98 -8.65 5.42 -6.39
C SER A 98 -9.43 4.86 -5.20
N ASP A 99 -10.37 3.94 -5.42
CA ASP A 99 -11.15 3.30 -4.33
C ASP A 99 -10.38 2.11 -3.73
N VAL A 100 -9.19 2.41 -3.21
CA VAL A 100 -8.29 1.44 -2.60
C VAL A 100 -7.89 1.88 -1.20
N THR A 101 -7.93 0.95 -0.26
CA THR A 101 -7.56 1.18 1.13
C THR A 101 -6.68 0.05 1.67
N LEU A 102 -5.95 0.33 2.74
CA LEU A 102 -5.18 -0.68 3.47
C LEU A 102 -6.00 -1.22 4.65
N LEU A 103 -5.95 -2.52 4.90
CA LEU A 103 -6.45 -3.06 6.16
C LEU A 103 -5.59 -2.50 7.31
N GLU A 104 -6.23 -1.94 8.34
CA GLU A 104 -5.53 -1.24 9.43
C GLU A 104 -4.64 -2.16 10.29
N THR A 105 -4.81 -3.47 10.15
CA THR A 105 -4.11 -4.52 10.90
C THR A 105 -3.31 -5.43 9.98
N THR A 106 -2.27 -6.06 10.50
CA THR A 106 -1.59 -7.15 9.80
C THR A 106 -2.40 -8.44 9.86
N TYR A 107 -2.12 -9.37 8.94
CA TYR A 107 -2.73 -10.70 8.96
C TYR A 107 -2.41 -11.49 10.24
N GLY A 108 -1.18 -11.39 10.75
CA GLY A 108 -0.79 -12.04 12.00
C GLY A 108 -1.65 -11.58 13.19
N ASN A 109 -1.99 -10.30 13.24
CA ASN A 109 -2.89 -9.77 14.27
C ASN A 109 -4.36 -10.13 14.00
N TRP A 110 -4.80 -10.19 12.74
CA TRP A 110 -6.13 -10.73 12.41
C TRP A 110 -6.31 -12.15 12.98
N LYS A 111 -5.30 -13.01 12.84
CA LYS A 111 -5.30 -14.36 13.41
C LYS A 111 -5.23 -14.38 14.94
N SER A 112 -4.43 -13.51 15.55
CA SER A 112 -4.28 -13.46 17.02
C SER A 112 -5.61 -13.10 17.71
N LEU A 113 -6.44 -12.31 17.04
CA LEU A 113 -7.80 -11.94 17.47
C LEU A 113 -8.83 -13.06 17.29
N GLY A 114 -8.46 -14.19 16.69
CA GLY A 114 -9.37 -15.32 16.44
C GLY A 114 -10.44 -15.02 15.39
N LEU A 115 -10.17 -14.07 14.49
CA LEU A 115 -11.08 -13.73 13.41
C LEU A 115 -11.13 -14.82 12.35
N GLU A 116 -12.23 -14.84 11.59
CA GLU A 116 -12.49 -15.85 10.58
C GLU A 116 -11.40 -15.86 9.50
N THR A 117 -10.98 -17.07 9.10
CA THR A 117 -10.01 -17.32 8.03
C THR A 117 -10.55 -18.41 7.12
N ASP A 118 -10.15 -18.36 5.85
CA ASP A 118 -10.45 -19.37 4.85
C ASP A 118 -9.16 -19.92 4.24
N SER A 119 -9.26 -21.02 3.51
CA SER A 119 -8.20 -21.60 2.66
C SER A 119 -8.67 -21.82 1.22
N LEU A 120 -9.95 -21.57 0.92
CA LEU A 120 -10.53 -21.69 -0.40
C LEU A 120 -10.30 -20.42 -1.21
N THR A 121 -9.56 -20.54 -2.31
CA THR A 121 -9.44 -19.45 -3.29
C THR A 121 -10.79 -19.20 -3.96
N PRO A 122 -11.31 -17.95 -3.94
CA PRO A 122 -12.58 -17.65 -4.60
C PRO A 122 -12.43 -17.72 -6.12
N GLU A 123 -13.49 -18.15 -6.81
CA GLU A 123 -13.56 -18.09 -8.28
C GLU A 123 -13.96 -16.69 -8.71
N ILE A 124 -13.08 -16.02 -9.46
CA ILE A 124 -13.24 -14.63 -9.85
C ILE A 124 -13.37 -14.51 -11.36
N SER A 125 -14.42 -13.84 -11.79
CA SER A 125 -14.59 -13.47 -13.19
C SER A 125 -13.80 -12.21 -13.50
N ASN A 126 -13.21 -12.16 -14.69
CA ASN A 126 -12.58 -10.94 -15.18
C ASN A 126 -13.59 -9.79 -15.21
N LYS A 127 -13.08 -8.61 -14.90
CA LYS A 127 -13.76 -7.34 -15.16
C LYS A 127 -12.84 -6.43 -15.96
N GLU A 128 -13.40 -5.40 -16.58
CA GLU A 128 -12.63 -4.41 -17.34
C GLU A 128 -12.46 -3.14 -16.52
N HIS A 129 -11.22 -2.76 -16.27
CA HIS A 129 -10.83 -1.49 -15.68
C HIS A 129 -10.31 -0.53 -16.77
N SER A 130 -10.57 0.76 -16.63
CA SER A 130 -10.04 1.81 -17.51
C SER A 130 -8.62 2.18 -17.10
N LEU A 131 -7.69 2.30 -18.06
CA LEU A 131 -6.33 2.75 -17.74
C LEU A 131 -6.25 4.28 -17.74
N ASN A 132 -6.00 4.88 -16.57
CA ASN A 132 -5.79 6.32 -16.42
C ASN A 132 -4.55 6.60 -15.56
N LEU A 133 -3.39 6.67 -16.20
CA LEU A 133 -2.11 6.83 -15.51
C LEU A 133 -2.01 8.15 -14.74
N GLN A 134 -1.79 8.04 -13.43
CA GLN A 134 -1.53 9.17 -12.52
C GLN A 134 -0.02 9.46 -12.49
N SER A 135 0.46 10.19 -13.49
CA SER A 135 1.90 10.52 -13.57
C SER A 135 2.38 11.45 -12.45
N ASN A 136 1.48 12.18 -11.80
CA ASN A 136 1.78 13.11 -10.72
C ASN A 136 2.19 12.45 -9.39
N ILE A 137 1.93 11.14 -9.22
CA ILE A 137 2.32 10.40 -8.01
C ILE A 137 3.60 9.58 -8.18
N LEU A 138 4.20 9.60 -9.38
CA LEU A 138 5.43 8.88 -9.73
C LEU A 138 6.59 9.87 -9.89
N ALA A 139 7.61 9.74 -9.03
CA ALA A 139 8.88 10.43 -9.21
C ALA A 139 9.86 9.53 -9.99
N THR A 140 10.25 9.95 -11.19
CA THR A 140 11.28 9.25 -11.98
C THR A 140 12.69 9.68 -11.55
N SER A 141 13.71 8.91 -11.93
CA SER A 141 15.11 9.31 -11.73
C SER A 141 15.42 10.67 -12.35
N ASP A 142 14.91 10.92 -13.56
CA ASP A 142 15.12 12.18 -14.28
C ASP A 142 14.47 13.36 -13.55
N TYR A 143 13.26 13.16 -13.02
CA TYR A 143 12.60 14.16 -12.20
C TYR A 143 13.39 14.45 -10.91
N LEU A 144 13.82 13.38 -10.23
CA LEU A 144 14.55 13.44 -8.97
C LEU A 144 15.87 14.22 -9.06
N GLU A 145 16.58 14.14 -10.19
CA GLU A 145 17.81 14.91 -10.43
C GLU A 145 17.60 16.42 -10.31
N SER A 146 16.44 16.91 -10.75
CA SER A 146 16.07 18.33 -10.62
C SER A 146 15.39 18.65 -9.29
N ALA A 147 14.52 17.76 -8.80
CA ALA A 147 13.74 17.98 -7.59
C ALA A 147 14.63 18.10 -6.34
N LYS A 148 15.68 17.28 -6.24
CA LYS A 148 16.61 17.28 -5.09
C LYS A 148 17.40 18.58 -4.90
N LEU A 149 17.38 19.49 -5.87
CA LEU A 149 18.06 20.79 -5.82
C LEU A 149 17.16 21.91 -5.31
N ARG A 150 15.87 21.66 -5.11
CA ARG A 150 14.92 22.66 -4.62
C ARG A 150 14.83 22.64 -3.10
N ASP A 151 14.64 23.81 -2.52
CA ASP A 151 14.48 23.98 -1.07
C ASP A 151 13.09 23.57 -0.56
N ASP A 152 12.13 23.33 -1.47
CA ASP A 152 10.75 22.92 -1.19
C ASP A 152 10.50 21.42 -1.42
N VAL A 153 11.56 20.60 -1.42
CA VAL A 153 11.48 19.14 -1.61
C VAL A 153 12.14 18.42 -0.46
N ILE A 154 11.44 17.43 0.09
CA ILE A 154 11.97 16.52 1.10
C ILE A 154 11.97 15.10 0.56
N LEU A 155 13.17 14.53 0.48
CA LEU A 155 13.37 13.14 0.11
C LEU A 155 13.28 12.26 1.37
N ILE A 156 12.43 11.24 1.35
CA ILE A 156 12.27 10.30 2.46
C ILE A 156 12.76 8.91 2.05
N ASP A 157 13.71 8.38 2.81
CA ASP A 157 14.20 7.01 2.67
C ASP A 157 13.49 6.10 3.67
N ASN A 158 12.63 5.19 3.19
CA ASN A 158 11.86 4.29 4.04
C ASN A 158 12.57 2.98 4.41
N ARG A 159 13.82 2.77 3.98
CA ARG A 159 14.56 1.55 4.29
C ARG A 159 14.97 1.49 5.77
N GLU A 160 15.39 0.31 6.19
CA GLU A 160 15.98 0.11 7.51
C GLU A 160 17.19 1.04 7.71
N ARG A 161 17.39 1.50 8.95
CA ARG A 161 18.39 2.52 9.28
C ARG A 161 19.81 2.14 8.83
N LEU A 162 20.17 0.86 8.89
CA LEU A 162 21.49 0.39 8.46
C LEU A 162 21.70 0.56 6.95
N ASN A 163 20.68 0.31 6.11
CA ASN A 163 20.80 0.50 4.67
C ASN A 163 20.90 1.98 4.30
N TYR A 164 20.19 2.86 5.02
CA TYR A 164 20.34 4.31 4.86
C TYR A 164 21.77 4.77 5.21
N LEU A 165 22.34 4.27 6.30
CA LEU A 165 23.70 4.63 6.73
C LEU A 165 24.77 4.11 5.78
N GLU A 166 24.54 2.96 5.15
CA GLU A 166 25.43 2.41 4.13
C GLU A 166 25.47 3.31 2.88
N GLN A 167 24.31 3.71 2.38
CA GLN A 167 24.19 4.65 1.26
C GLN A 167 22.77 5.23 1.21
N HIS A 168 22.63 6.50 0.82
CA HIS A 168 21.34 7.14 0.57
C HIS A 168 21.51 8.30 -0.42
N ILE A 169 20.40 8.79 -0.96
CA ILE A 169 20.42 9.98 -1.81
C ILE A 169 20.80 11.19 -0.95
N PRO A 170 21.79 12.01 -1.33
CA PRO A 170 22.19 13.18 -0.55
C PRO A 170 21.00 14.08 -0.20
N GLY A 171 20.89 14.46 1.07
CA GLY A 171 19.78 15.28 1.59
C GLY A 171 18.56 14.47 2.05
N ALA A 172 18.49 13.16 1.78
CA ALA A 172 17.35 12.35 2.19
C ALA A 172 17.25 12.19 3.72
N VAL A 173 16.02 12.29 4.23
CA VAL A 173 15.64 12.03 5.61
C VAL A 173 15.34 10.54 5.76
N SER A 174 16.08 9.87 6.64
CA SER A 174 15.76 8.48 7.02
C SER A 174 14.46 8.43 7.80
N LEU A 175 13.49 7.63 7.33
CA LEU A 175 12.24 7.34 8.04
C LEU A 175 11.82 5.88 7.77
N PRO A 176 12.43 4.90 8.47
CA PRO A 176 12.14 3.49 8.23
C PRO A 176 10.65 3.19 8.36
N TYR A 177 10.07 2.44 7.43
CA TYR A 177 8.61 2.20 7.37
C TYR A 177 8.04 1.64 8.68
N ARG A 178 8.79 0.79 9.40
CA ARG A 178 8.37 0.25 10.70
C ARG A 178 8.12 1.32 11.76
N THR A 179 8.75 2.49 11.61
CA THR A 179 8.49 3.62 12.52
C THR A 179 7.11 4.23 12.31
N LEU A 180 6.43 3.96 11.19
CA LEU A 180 5.08 4.43 10.90
C LEU A 180 4.00 3.57 11.56
N ALA A 181 4.32 2.30 11.85
CA ALA A 181 3.39 1.34 12.44
C ALA A 181 3.27 1.49 13.97
N SER A 182 2.17 0.97 14.50
CA SER A 182 1.93 0.78 15.94
C SER A 182 2.00 -0.70 16.30
N ASN A 183 1.82 -1.06 17.58
CA ASN A 183 1.92 -2.47 18.01
C ASN A 183 0.84 -3.35 17.36
N ASP A 184 -0.37 -2.80 17.22
CA ASP A 184 -1.57 -3.55 16.83
C ASP A 184 -2.11 -3.09 15.46
N GLY A 185 -1.42 -2.18 14.77
CA GLY A 185 -1.86 -1.62 13.51
C GLY A 185 -0.73 -1.15 12.59
N ILE A 186 -1.06 -0.94 11.33
CA ILE A 186 -0.08 -0.57 10.29
C ILE A 186 0.32 0.91 10.32
N LEU A 187 -0.46 1.74 11.01
CA LEU A 187 -0.20 3.17 11.20
C LEU A 187 -0.31 3.56 12.69
N ARG A 188 0.44 4.59 13.07
CA ARG A 188 0.24 5.31 14.34
C ARG A 188 -0.98 6.24 14.26
N SER A 189 -1.39 6.75 15.41
CA SER A 189 -2.37 7.83 15.48
C SER A 189 -1.92 9.04 14.65
N LYS A 190 -2.87 9.83 14.14
CA LYS A 190 -2.57 11.06 13.40
C LYS A 190 -1.70 12.03 14.20
N GLU A 191 -1.89 12.11 15.52
CA GLU A 191 -1.10 12.96 16.40
C GLU A 191 0.34 12.47 16.53
N ASP A 192 0.55 11.17 16.74
CA ASP A 192 1.90 10.59 16.83
C ASP A 192 2.63 10.65 15.49
N MET A 193 1.90 10.47 14.38
CA MET A 193 2.45 10.66 13.03
C MET A 193 2.91 12.09 12.80
N LYS A 194 2.09 13.08 13.18
CA LYS A 194 2.47 14.49 13.11
C LYS A 194 3.72 14.77 13.92
N ARG A 195 3.78 14.30 15.18
CA ARG A 195 4.98 14.46 16.03
C ARG A 195 6.21 13.78 15.42
N LEU A 196 6.05 12.60 14.81
CA LEU A 196 7.14 11.88 14.15
C LEU A 196 7.70 12.69 12.97
N PHE A 197 6.84 13.27 12.14
CA PHE A 197 7.23 14.11 11.00
C PHE A 197 7.87 15.44 11.46
N ASP A 198 7.25 16.13 12.42
CA ASP A 198 7.76 17.40 12.97
C ASP A 198 9.17 17.20 13.56
N ASN A 199 9.40 16.11 14.30
CA ASN A 199 10.72 15.76 14.88
C ASN A 199 11.79 15.41 13.83
N ARG A 200 11.39 15.16 12.58
CA ARG A 200 12.27 14.85 11.45
C ARG A 200 12.44 16.02 10.49
N GLY A 201 11.83 17.17 10.78
CA GLY A 201 11.84 18.33 9.89
C GLY A 201 11.06 18.11 8.61
N ILE A 202 10.08 17.19 8.63
CA ILE A 202 9.18 16.95 7.50
C ILE A 202 8.01 17.90 7.66
N ASP A 203 8.05 19.03 6.95
CA ASP A 203 6.95 19.98 6.92
C ASP A 203 5.86 19.58 5.91
N GLY A 204 4.67 20.16 6.05
CA GLY A 204 3.52 19.86 5.19
C GLY A 204 3.40 20.76 3.95
N ASP A 205 4.29 21.74 3.79
CA ASP A 205 4.27 22.69 2.68
C ASP A 205 5.26 22.29 1.56
N SER A 206 6.23 21.41 1.88
CA SER A 206 7.16 20.81 0.94
C SER A 206 6.53 19.70 0.12
N GLU A 207 7.04 19.50 -1.10
CA GLU A 207 6.82 18.28 -1.85
C GLU A 207 7.57 17.12 -1.20
N ILE A 208 6.85 16.04 -0.89
CA ILE A 208 7.42 14.84 -0.30
C ILE A 208 7.62 13.79 -1.39
N ILE A 209 8.87 13.37 -1.61
CA ILE A 209 9.21 12.25 -2.48
C ILE A 209 9.75 11.13 -1.61
N THR A 210 9.09 9.97 -1.67
CA THR A 210 9.48 8.81 -0.86
C THR A 210 10.07 7.70 -1.72
N TYR A 211 11.05 6.97 -1.19
CA TYR A 211 11.66 5.83 -1.87
C TYR A 211 12.07 4.71 -0.91
N CYS A 212 12.24 3.52 -1.46
CA CYS A 212 12.71 2.33 -0.74
C CYS A 212 13.83 1.61 -1.52
N GLY A 213 14.10 0.34 -1.22
CA GLY A 213 15.24 -0.40 -1.77
C GLY A 213 15.04 -1.11 -3.11
N SER A 214 13.85 -1.04 -3.69
CA SER A 214 13.45 -1.72 -4.92
C SER A 214 12.54 -0.85 -5.75
#